data_AF-A0A843WGP4-F1
#
_entry.id   AF-A0A843WGP4-F1
#
_cell.length_a   1.000
_cell.length_b   1.000
_cell.length_c   1.000
_cell.angle_alpha   90.00
_cell.angle_beta   90.00
_cell.angle_gamma   90.00
#
_symmetry.space_group_name_H-M   'P 1'
#
loop_
_entity.id
_entity.type
_entity.pdbx_description
1 polymer ?
#
loop_
_entity_poly.entity_id
_entity_poly.type
_entity_poly.pdbx_seq_one_letter_code
_entity_poly.pdbx_strand_id
1 'polypeptide(L)'
;AADVFIKRAKYNGGRATISVWNPKVEAAEELSASLIGITMNDKNIHLHAGWLTNGFDPLCYNLQCPGFVQTNTHTILDSYLEPVSDYGGAQYAIDVAISKDKNTGNWWVYLQGSAMGYWPKDLSPGLADSAQLVSFSGEIYNSNPGGHHTSTEMGSGHFSSEGFRKASFFRNVEVYDDSFQYVSPGAAGDITVDYEHPRCYDAHTVGRKEKLGNWGYYFFYGGPGKSADKCS
;
A
#
# COMPACT_ATOMS: atom_id res chain seq x y z
N ALA A 1 11.47 -3.09 -2.38
CA ALA A 1 10.01 -2.98 -2.56
C ALA A 1 9.52 -3.74 -3.79
N ALA A 2 8.21 -3.99 -3.87
CA ALA A 2 7.49 -4.45 -5.05
C ALA A 2 6.30 -3.51 -5.25
N ASP A 3 6.35 -2.70 -6.30
CA ASP A 3 5.53 -1.50 -6.43
C ASP A 3 4.71 -1.48 -7.71
N VAL A 4 3.48 -0.99 -7.61
CA VAL A 4 2.68 -0.59 -8.76
C VAL A 4 2.41 0.90 -8.67
N PHE A 5 2.93 1.65 -9.63
CA PHE A 5 2.82 3.10 -9.73
C PHE A 5 1.91 3.50 -10.89
N ILE A 6 1.04 4.49 -10.67
CA ILE A 6 0.23 5.09 -11.72
C ILE A 6 0.64 6.55 -11.85
N LYS A 7 1.24 6.90 -12.99
CA LYS A 7 1.78 8.25 -13.24
C LYS A 7 0.90 9.05 -14.20
N ARG A 8 0.57 10.29 -13.81
CA ARG A 8 -0.04 11.32 -14.68
C ARG A 8 0.20 12.71 -14.09
N ALA A 9 -0.26 13.74 -14.80
CA ALA A 9 -0.10 15.13 -14.40
C ALA A 9 -0.75 15.48 -13.04
N LYS A 10 -1.96 14.97 -12.72
CA LYS A 10 -2.71 15.36 -11.51
C LYS A 10 -3.64 14.26 -10.99
N TYR A 11 -3.53 13.96 -9.70
CA TYR A 11 -4.43 13.07 -8.96
C TYR A 11 -4.86 13.69 -7.63
N ASN A 12 -6.06 13.34 -7.16
CA ASN A 12 -6.61 13.77 -5.88
C ASN A 12 -6.70 12.64 -4.87
N GLY A 13 -6.19 11.44 -5.16
CA GLY A 13 -6.27 10.31 -4.24
C GLY A 13 -6.18 8.94 -4.91
N GLY A 14 -6.26 7.90 -4.10
CA GLY A 14 -6.28 6.50 -4.53
C GLY A 14 -7.02 5.64 -3.52
N ARG A 15 -7.58 4.51 -3.98
CA ARG A 15 -8.19 3.50 -3.12
C ARG A 15 -7.94 2.10 -3.62
N ALA A 16 -7.92 1.16 -2.69
CA ALA A 16 -7.87 -0.26 -2.98
C ALA A 16 -8.37 -1.08 -1.78
N THR A 17 -8.77 -2.32 -2.08
CA THR A 17 -8.92 -3.37 -1.09
C THR A 17 -7.59 -4.11 -0.96
N ILE A 18 -7.01 -4.16 0.24
CA ILE A 18 -5.68 -4.72 0.53
C ILE A 18 -5.83 -5.99 1.37
N SER A 19 -5.23 -7.10 0.93
CA SER A 19 -5.20 -8.32 1.75
C SER A 19 -4.36 -8.12 3.01
N VAL A 20 -4.83 -8.63 4.16
CA VAL A 20 -4.13 -8.53 5.45
C VAL A 20 -3.46 -9.86 5.79
N TRP A 21 -2.20 -9.80 6.18
CA TRP A 21 -1.36 -10.97 6.51
C TRP A 21 -0.52 -10.71 7.76
N ASN A 22 0.06 -11.78 8.30
CA ASN A 22 1.01 -11.73 9.41
C ASN A 22 2.36 -12.34 8.97
N PRO A 23 3.13 -11.64 8.09
CA PRO A 23 4.39 -12.17 7.60
C PRO A 23 5.43 -12.26 8.70
N LYS A 24 6.34 -13.22 8.56
CA LYS A 24 7.51 -13.33 9.43
C LYS A 24 8.50 -12.21 9.12
N VAL A 25 8.95 -11.52 10.16
CA VAL A 25 10.01 -10.51 10.08
C VAL A 25 11.27 -11.06 10.75
N GLU A 26 12.42 -10.90 10.11
CA GLU A 26 13.70 -11.45 10.57
C GLU A 26 14.18 -10.80 11.88
N ALA A 27 14.06 -9.48 11.99
CA ALA A 27 14.52 -8.70 13.13
C ALA A 27 13.49 -7.65 13.56
N ALA A 28 13.64 -7.13 14.78
CA ALA A 28 12.73 -6.11 15.31
C ALA A 28 12.86 -4.76 14.58
N GLU A 29 14.03 -4.49 14.00
CA GLU A 29 14.36 -3.28 13.24
C GLU A 29 14.09 -3.41 11.73
N GLU A 30 13.12 -4.26 11.38
CA GLU A 30 12.63 -4.46 10.02
C GLU A 30 11.10 -4.41 10.00
N LEU A 31 10.53 -4.15 8.81
CA LEU A 31 9.08 -4.18 8.62
C LEU A 31 8.70 -4.71 7.25
N SER A 32 7.52 -5.33 7.19
CA SER A 32 6.75 -5.54 5.97
C SER A 32 5.51 -4.66 6.00
N ALA A 33 5.17 -4.03 4.88
CA ALA A 33 4.00 -3.18 4.77
C ALA A 33 3.29 -3.32 3.42
N SER A 34 2.02 -2.95 3.43
CA SER A 34 1.20 -2.79 2.23
C SER A 34 0.52 -1.44 2.27
N LEU A 35 0.90 -0.54 1.35
CA LEU A 35 0.59 0.88 1.45
C LEU A 35 -0.02 1.41 0.15
N ILE A 36 -0.95 2.36 0.30
CA ILE A 36 -1.33 3.31 -0.75
C ILE A 36 -0.52 4.58 -0.50
N GLY A 37 0.19 5.06 -1.51
CA GLY A 37 0.99 6.28 -1.44
C GLY A 37 0.47 7.38 -2.35
N ILE A 38 0.48 8.62 -1.85
CA ILE A 38 0.21 9.85 -2.60
C ILE A 38 1.48 10.68 -2.61
N THR A 39 2.04 10.92 -3.79
CA THR A 39 3.36 11.55 -3.93
C THR A 39 3.32 12.81 -4.79
N MET A 40 3.99 13.86 -4.32
CA MET A 40 4.29 15.06 -5.11
C MET A 40 5.79 15.20 -5.36
N ASN A 41 6.18 15.15 -6.63
CA ASN A 41 7.56 15.01 -7.11
C ASN A 41 8.23 13.75 -6.54
N ASP A 42 9.06 13.06 -7.31
CA ASP A 42 9.49 11.68 -7.02
C ASP A 42 10.20 11.44 -5.65
N LYS A 43 10.44 12.46 -4.80
CA LYS A 43 11.19 12.33 -3.53
C LYS A 43 10.82 13.25 -2.35
N ASN A 44 9.84 14.17 -2.46
CA ASN A 44 9.77 15.28 -1.47
C ASN A 44 8.56 15.26 -0.52
N ILE A 45 7.41 14.71 -0.90
CA ILE A 45 6.23 14.62 -0.02
C ILE A 45 5.47 13.33 -0.33
N HIS A 46 5.24 12.54 0.70
CA HIS A 46 4.54 11.26 0.61
C HIS A 46 3.49 11.15 1.72
N LEU A 47 2.25 10.85 1.36
CA LEU A 47 1.22 10.41 2.30
C LEU A 47 1.00 8.91 2.11
N HIS A 48 1.03 8.15 3.19
CA HIS A 48 0.83 6.70 3.14
C HIS A 48 -0.32 6.27 4.03
N ALA A 49 -1.06 5.26 3.59
CA ALA A 49 -2.07 4.59 4.39
C ALA A 49 -2.14 3.12 4.00
N GLY A 50 -2.26 2.25 5.00
CA GLY A 50 -2.27 0.81 4.79
C GLY A 50 -2.01 0.06 6.09
N TRP A 51 -1.30 -1.05 6.01
CA TRP A 51 -0.88 -1.82 7.18
C TRP A 51 0.63 -2.10 7.15
N LEU A 52 1.22 -2.24 8.34
CA LEU A 52 2.63 -2.59 8.54
C LEU A 52 2.77 -3.57 9.71
N THR A 53 3.87 -4.32 9.76
CA THR A 53 4.18 -5.27 10.84
C THR A 53 4.93 -4.64 12.01
N ASN A 54 4.82 -5.26 13.20
CA ASN A 54 5.70 -5.08 14.36
C ASN A 54 5.81 -3.68 14.98
N GLY A 55 5.09 -2.66 14.48
CA GLY A 55 5.04 -1.31 15.04
C GLY A 55 6.36 -0.54 15.00
N PHE A 56 7.46 -1.17 14.59
CA PHE A 56 8.72 -0.52 14.27
C PHE A 56 8.56 0.22 12.94
N ASP A 57 8.64 1.54 13.02
CA ASP A 57 8.35 2.41 11.90
C ASP A 57 9.34 3.58 11.83
N PRO A 58 10.54 3.34 11.26
CA PRO A 58 11.52 4.39 11.05
C PRO A 58 11.14 5.32 9.89
N LEU A 59 10.10 4.97 9.12
CA LEU A 59 9.64 5.68 7.92
C LEU A 59 8.43 6.57 8.17
N CYS A 60 7.93 6.60 9.41
CA CYS A 60 6.94 7.57 9.86
C CYS A 60 5.56 7.38 9.18
N TYR A 61 5.18 6.12 9.00
CA TYR A 61 3.90 5.66 8.46
C TYR A 61 2.77 5.57 9.50
N ASN A 62 3.09 5.60 10.79
CA ASN A 62 2.15 5.50 11.92
C ASN A 62 1.82 6.88 12.53
N LEU A 63 0.88 6.91 13.48
CA LEU A 63 0.42 8.11 14.17
C LEU A 63 1.37 8.67 15.23
N GLN A 64 2.50 8.00 15.52
CA GLN A 64 3.54 8.61 16.36
C GLN A 64 4.15 9.83 15.65
N CYS A 65 4.00 9.89 14.33
CA CYS A 65 4.41 11.01 13.52
C CYS A 65 3.43 12.18 13.57
N PRO A 66 3.92 13.40 13.79
CA PRO A 66 3.06 14.57 13.85
C PRO A 66 2.49 14.86 12.46
N GLY A 67 1.21 15.25 12.42
CA GLY A 67 0.59 15.84 11.24
C GLY A 67 -0.75 15.21 10.84
N PHE A 68 -1.00 13.96 11.24
CA PHE A 68 -2.33 13.38 11.06
C PHE A 68 -3.26 13.80 12.19
N VAL A 69 -4.45 14.27 11.83
CA VAL A 69 -5.53 14.58 12.78
C VAL A 69 -6.56 13.47 12.71
N GLN A 70 -6.50 12.53 13.66
CA GLN A 70 -7.54 11.51 13.81
C GLN A 70 -8.83 12.17 14.34
N THR A 71 -9.94 11.89 13.66
CA THR A 71 -11.27 12.42 14.02
C THR A 71 -12.24 11.31 14.41
N ASN A 72 -12.01 10.09 13.92
CA ASN A 72 -12.80 8.94 14.31
C ASN A 72 -12.37 8.45 15.69
N THR A 73 -13.33 8.38 16.62
CA THR A 73 -13.10 7.93 18.00
C THR A 73 -13.51 6.48 18.25
N HIS A 74 -14.09 5.81 17.25
CA HIS A 74 -14.60 4.44 17.35
C HIS A 74 -13.58 3.40 16.87
N THR A 75 -12.70 3.79 15.96
CA THR A 75 -11.65 2.95 15.40
C THR A 75 -10.29 3.44 15.88
N ILE A 76 -9.48 2.54 16.42
CA ILE A 76 -8.10 2.82 16.82
C ILE A 76 -7.20 2.51 15.62
N LEU A 77 -6.58 3.53 15.03
CA LEU A 77 -5.51 3.34 14.06
C LEU A 77 -4.23 2.88 14.78
N ASP A 78 -3.30 2.29 14.04
CA ASP A 78 -2.09 1.64 14.58
C ASP A 78 -2.39 0.50 15.58
N SER A 79 -3.58 -0.08 15.52
CA SER A 79 -3.95 -1.26 16.28
C SER A 79 -3.75 -2.55 15.47
N TYR A 80 -3.75 -3.68 16.17
CA TYR A 80 -3.63 -4.98 15.53
C TYR A 80 -4.85 -5.28 14.67
N LEU A 81 -4.62 -5.75 13.44
CA LEU A 81 -5.70 -6.11 12.51
C LEU A 81 -6.07 -7.58 12.69
N GLU A 82 -7.32 -7.84 13.02
CA GLU A 82 -7.89 -9.19 13.04
C GLU A 82 -9.24 -9.25 12.33
N PRO A 83 -9.56 -10.37 11.66
CA PRO A 83 -8.70 -11.52 11.41
C PRO A 83 -7.66 -11.27 10.28
N VAL A 84 -6.57 -12.04 10.29
CA VAL A 84 -5.54 -12.07 9.22
C VAL A 84 -5.73 -13.30 8.31
N SER A 85 -5.20 -13.23 7.10
CA SER A 85 -5.33 -14.31 6.10
C SER A 85 -4.51 -15.56 6.42
N ASP A 86 -4.99 -16.71 5.95
CA ASP A 86 -4.34 -18.01 6.05
C ASP A 86 -3.88 -18.52 4.68
N TYR A 87 -2.66 -19.04 4.59
CA TYR A 87 -2.13 -19.60 3.34
C TYR A 87 -2.94 -20.83 2.90
N GLY A 88 -3.48 -20.77 1.68
CA GLY A 88 -4.38 -21.79 1.12
C GLY A 88 -5.81 -21.77 1.70
N GLY A 89 -6.07 -20.93 2.70
CA GLY A 89 -7.31 -20.85 3.46
C GLY A 89 -8.15 -19.61 3.14
N ALA A 90 -8.75 -19.03 4.18
CA ALA A 90 -9.49 -17.79 4.10
C ALA A 90 -8.54 -16.59 3.92
N GLN A 91 -8.90 -15.65 3.06
CA GLN A 91 -8.17 -14.39 2.91
C GLN A 91 -9.07 -13.23 3.33
N TYR A 92 -8.54 -12.41 4.23
CA TYR A 92 -9.20 -11.21 4.75
C TYR A 92 -8.54 -9.96 4.18
N ALA A 93 -9.31 -8.90 4.08
CA ALA A 93 -8.87 -7.67 3.45
C ALA A 93 -9.55 -6.44 4.06
N ILE A 94 -8.90 -5.30 3.90
CA ILE A 94 -9.39 -3.99 4.33
C ILE A 94 -9.53 -3.06 3.12
N ASP A 95 -10.58 -2.25 3.10
CA ASP A 95 -10.70 -1.16 2.13
C ASP A 95 -10.03 0.09 2.67
N VAL A 96 -9.04 0.61 1.93
CA VAL A 96 -8.28 1.81 2.29
C VAL A 96 -8.40 2.83 1.17
N ALA A 97 -8.58 4.10 1.53
CA ALA A 97 -8.51 5.20 0.60
C ALA A 97 -7.80 6.41 1.20
N ILE A 98 -7.05 7.12 0.35
CA ILE A 98 -6.59 8.48 0.61
C ILE A 98 -7.23 9.38 -0.45
N SER A 99 -7.93 10.42 -0.04
CA SER A 99 -8.54 11.37 -0.99
C SER A 99 -8.54 12.79 -0.46
N LYS A 100 -8.23 13.74 -1.35
CA LYS A 100 -8.33 15.16 -1.09
C LYS A 100 -9.77 15.62 -1.04
N ASP A 101 -10.14 16.32 0.03
CA ASP A 101 -11.42 16.99 0.12
C ASP A 101 -11.43 18.26 -0.73
N LYS A 102 -12.46 18.39 -1.59
CA LYS A 102 -12.56 19.49 -2.56
C LYS A 102 -12.77 20.86 -1.89
N ASN A 103 -13.36 20.89 -0.70
CA ASN A 103 -13.76 22.14 -0.04
C ASN A 103 -12.66 22.69 0.85
N THR A 104 -12.04 21.82 1.64
CA THR A 104 -11.02 22.18 2.63
C THR A 104 -9.61 22.05 2.08
N GLY A 105 -9.39 21.18 1.07
CA GLY A 105 -8.07 20.83 0.54
C GLY A 105 -7.30 19.83 1.40
N ASN A 106 -7.87 19.38 2.52
CA ASN A 106 -7.26 18.39 3.41
C ASN A 106 -7.25 17.00 2.75
N TRP A 107 -6.24 16.20 3.08
CA TRP A 107 -6.11 14.84 2.59
C TRP A 107 -6.67 13.86 3.63
N TRP A 108 -7.79 13.23 3.31
CA TRP A 108 -8.50 12.33 4.21
C TRP A 108 -8.10 10.87 4.01
N VAL A 109 -8.01 10.14 5.12
CA VAL A 109 -7.89 8.68 5.14
C VAL A 109 -9.24 8.07 5.46
N TYR A 110 -9.61 7.07 4.68
CA TYR A 110 -10.80 6.25 4.91
C TYR A 110 -10.39 4.80 5.10
N LEU A 111 -11.02 4.15 6.09
CA LEU A 111 -10.88 2.72 6.37
C LEU A 111 -12.28 2.11 6.39
N GLN A 112 -12.50 1.08 5.59
CA GLN A 112 -13.82 0.43 5.43
C GLN A 112 -14.94 1.45 5.14
N GLY A 113 -14.63 2.45 4.32
CA GLY A 113 -15.55 3.55 3.95
C GLY A 113 -15.78 4.60 5.05
N SER A 114 -15.27 4.41 6.26
CA SER A 114 -15.39 5.39 7.35
C SER A 114 -14.22 6.38 7.32
N ALA A 115 -14.51 7.67 7.44
CA ALA A 115 -13.47 8.70 7.56
C ALA A 115 -12.74 8.52 8.90
N MET A 116 -11.42 8.36 8.85
CA MET A 116 -10.58 8.14 10.04
C MET A 116 -9.98 9.46 10.56
N GLY A 117 -9.57 10.32 9.63
CA GLY A 117 -8.88 11.56 9.93
C GLY A 117 -8.25 12.14 8.67
N TYR A 118 -7.46 13.21 8.84
CA TYR A 118 -6.87 13.91 7.71
C TYR A 118 -5.51 14.52 8.02
N TRP A 119 -4.72 14.72 6.97
CA TRP A 119 -3.60 15.67 6.97
C TRP A 119 -4.09 17.05 6.52
N PRO A 120 -3.91 18.11 7.33
CA PRO A 120 -4.16 19.48 6.92
C PRO A 120 -3.40 19.84 5.64
N LYS A 121 -4.04 20.58 4.72
CA LYS A 121 -3.40 21.03 3.47
C LYS A 121 -2.07 21.77 3.70
N ASP A 122 -1.97 22.50 4.82
CA ASP A 122 -0.83 23.37 5.13
C ASP A 122 0.42 22.57 5.54
N LEU A 123 0.27 21.30 5.93
CA LEU A 123 1.40 20.41 6.23
C LEU A 123 2.15 19.95 4.99
N SER A 124 1.57 20.12 3.81
CA SER A 124 2.16 19.67 2.56
C SER A 124 1.83 20.64 1.44
N PRO A 125 2.50 21.81 1.39
CA PRO A 125 2.27 22.81 0.34
C PRO A 125 2.44 22.22 -1.07
N GLY A 126 3.33 21.24 -1.25
CA GLY A 126 3.46 20.55 -2.53
C GLY A 126 2.20 19.77 -2.94
N LEU A 127 1.46 19.20 -2.00
CA LEU A 127 0.18 18.50 -2.26
C LEU A 127 -1.05 19.44 -2.19
N ALA A 128 -0.82 20.75 -2.05
CA ALA A 128 -1.90 21.74 -1.91
C ALA A 128 -2.77 21.85 -3.17
N ASP A 129 -2.26 21.49 -4.35
CA ASP A 129 -2.99 21.50 -5.62
C ASP A 129 -3.50 20.11 -6.01
N SER A 130 -2.61 19.14 -6.17
CA SER A 130 -2.90 17.73 -6.49
C SER A 130 -1.68 16.88 -6.15
N ALA A 131 -1.71 15.58 -6.42
CA ALA A 131 -0.53 14.71 -6.46
C ALA A 131 -0.13 14.41 -7.91
N GLN A 132 1.10 13.95 -8.15
CA GLN A 132 1.57 13.51 -9.48
C GLN A 132 1.61 11.99 -9.61
N LEU A 133 1.69 11.29 -8.48
CA LEU A 133 1.82 9.85 -8.44
C LEU A 133 0.92 9.26 -7.36
N VAL A 134 0.24 8.18 -7.72
CA VAL A 134 -0.42 7.28 -6.78
C VAL A 134 0.25 5.92 -6.86
N SER A 135 0.68 5.39 -5.72
CA SER A 135 1.33 4.09 -5.61
C SER A 135 0.48 3.10 -4.81
N PHE A 136 0.63 1.83 -5.16
CA PHE A 136 0.11 0.68 -4.43
C PHE A 136 1.27 -0.30 -4.27
N SER A 137 1.75 -0.44 -3.05
CA SER A 137 3.10 -0.93 -2.80
C SER A 137 3.14 -2.01 -1.72
N GLY A 138 3.91 -3.06 -1.98
CA GLY A 138 4.44 -3.96 -0.96
C GLY A 138 5.85 -3.50 -0.58
N GLU A 139 6.05 -3.10 0.67
CA GLU A 139 7.32 -2.55 1.14
C GLU A 139 8.01 -3.47 2.15
N ILE A 140 9.34 -3.50 2.07
CA ILE A 140 10.21 -4.11 3.07
C ILE A 140 11.23 -3.06 3.44
N TYR A 141 11.29 -2.71 4.72
CA TYR A 141 12.40 -1.95 5.27
C TYR A 141 13.34 -2.90 6.00
N ASN A 142 14.61 -2.82 5.63
CA ASN A 142 15.69 -3.54 6.29
C ASN A 142 16.83 -2.56 6.58
N SER A 143 17.16 -2.38 7.86
CA SER A 143 18.28 -1.56 8.32
C SER A 143 19.67 -2.18 7.99
N ASN A 144 19.66 -3.40 7.42
CA ASN A 144 20.78 -4.23 7.02
C ASN A 144 21.81 -4.48 8.13
N PRO A 145 21.38 -4.93 9.34
CA PRO A 145 22.30 -5.10 10.46
C PRO A 145 23.37 -6.18 10.21
N GLY A 146 23.11 -7.13 9.29
CA GLY A 146 23.96 -8.29 9.03
C GLY A 146 24.74 -8.30 7.69
N GLY A 147 24.68 -7.23 6.90
CA GLY A 147 25.39 -7.13 5.61
C GLY A 147 24.89 -8.08 4.51
N HIS A 148 23.70 -8.66 4.67
CA HIS A 148 23.07 -9.55 3.70
C HIS A 148 21.60 -9.17 3.52
N HIS A 149 21.00 -9.62 2.41
CA HIS A 149 19.58 -9.40 2.18
C HIS A 149 18.73 -10.13 3.23
N THR A 150 17.65 -9.51 3.69
CA THR A 150 16.79 -10.06 4.76
C THR A 150 15.93 -11.23 4.27
N SER A 151 15.60 -12.13 5.20
CA SER A 151 14.59 -13.19 5.11
C SER A 151 13.19 -12.75 5.58
N THR A 152 12.98 -11.45 5.83
CA THR A 152 11.66 -10.88 6.09
C THR A 152 10.72 -11.12 4.92
N GLU A 153 9.54 -11.63 5.23
CA GLU A 153 8.50 -11.96 4.27
C GLU A 153 7.72 -10.71 3.85
N MET A 154 7.44 -10.57 2.55
CA MET A 154 6.55 -9.54 2.04
C MET A 154 5.13 -10.09 1.89
N GLY A 155 4.17 -9.41 2.52
CA GLY A 155 2.75 -9.75 2.42
C GLY A 155 2.48 -11.13 3.01
N SER A 156 2.26 -12.12 2.15
CA SER A 156 2.01 -13.52 2.52
C SER A 156 3.29 -14.33 2.73
N GLY A 157 4.45 -13.79 2.34
CA GLY A 157 5.71 -14.55 2.23
C GLY A 157 5.82 -15.37 0.96
N HIS A 158 4.81 -15.36 0.08
CA HIS A 158 4.78 -16.11 -1.16
C HIS A 158 4.79 -15.20 -2.39
N PHE A 159 5.38 -15.71 -3.48
CA PHE A 159 5.44 -14.99 -4.75
C PHE A 159 4.05 -14.79 -5.34
N SER A 160 3.87 -13.67 -6.01
CA SER A 160 2.63 -13.23 -6.66
C SER A 160 2.07 -14.23 -7.69
N SER A 161 2.93 -15.06 -8.27
CA SER A 161 2.54 -16.13 -9.20
C SER A 161 1.61 -17.19 -8.58
N GLU A 162 1.59 -17.32 -7.26
CA GLU A 162 0.70 -18.28 -6.56
C GLU A 162 -0.77 -17.85 -6.52
N GLY A 163 -1.05 -16.55 -6.68
CA GLY A 163 -2.40 -16.02 -6.85
C GLY A 163 -3.33 -16.11 -5.62
N PHE A 164 -4.64 -16.01 -5.86
CA PHE A 164 -5.65 -15.92 -4.80
C PHE A 164 -5.59 -17.11 -3.83
N ARG A 165 -5.86 -16.86 -2.55
CA ARG A 165 -5.66 -17.76 -1.39
C ARG A 165 -4.22 -17.97 -0.95
N LYS A 166 -3.23 -17.55 -1.73
CA LYS A 166 -1.81 -17.82 -1.42
C LYS A 166 -0.97 -16.57 -1.39
N ALA A 167 -1.00 -15.78 -2.47
CA ALA A 167 -0.32 -14.50 -2.57
C ALA A 167 -1.15 -13.35 -1.97
N SER A 168 -0.45 -12.27 -1.60
CA SER A 168 -1.07 -11.01 -1.22
C SER A 168 -1.55 -10.25 -2.45
N PHE A 169 -2.57 -9.41 -2.27
CA PHE A 169 -3.18 -8.66 -3.35
C PHE A 169 -3.58 -7.24 -2.97
N PHE A 170 -3.59 -6.39 -3.98
CA PHE A 170 -4.45 -5.21 -4.06
C PHE A 170 -5.52 -5.50 -5.11
N ARG A 171 -6.79 -5.18 -4.81
CA ARG A 171 -7.90 -5.27 -5.76
C ARG A 171 -8.80 -4.05 -5.65
N ASN A 172 -9.75 -3.89 -6.57
CA ASN A 172 -10.58 -2.69 -6.69
C ASN A 172 -9.72 -1.42 -6.71
N VAL A 173 -8.55 -1.50 -7.35
CA VAL A 173 -7.60 -0.41 -7.45
C VAL A 173 -8.21 0.68 -8.31
N GLU A 174 -8.35 1.87 -7.75
CA GLU A 174 -8.90 3.05 -8.41
C GLU A 174 -8.15 4.30 -7.99
N VAL A 175 -8.13 5.28 -8.88
CA VAL A 175 -7.48 6.58 -8.67
C VAL A 175 -8.56 7.65 -8.65
N TYR A 176 -8.42 8.61 -7.76
CA TYR A 176 -9.30 9.78 -7.70
C TYR A 176 -8.70 10.86 -8.61
N ASP A 177 -9.33 11.10 -9.75
CA ASP A 177 -8.78 11.97 -10.80
C ASP A 177 -8.93 13.47 -10.49
N ASP A 178 -8.48 14.31 -11.43
CA ASP A 178 -8.57 15.77 -11.35
C ASP A 178 -10.01 16.30 -11.33
N SER A 179 -10.97 15.49 -11.80
CA SER A 179 -12.40 15.75 -11.82
C SER A 179 -13.10 15.27 -10.53
N PHE A 180 -12.32 14.80 -9.54
CA PHE A 180 -12.84 14.26 -8.29
C PHE A 180 -13.80 13.09 -8.54
N GLN A 181 -13.42 12.16 -9.44
CA GLN A 181 -14.11 10.91 -9.67
C GLN A 181 -13.15 9.73 -9.52
N TYR A 182 -13.65 8.62 -8.96
CA TYR A 182 -12.88 7.37 -8.93
C TYR A 182 -12.93 6.74 -10.32
N VAL A 183 -11.75 6.50 -10.87
CA VAL A 183 -11.57 5.91 -12.19
C VAL A 183 -10.58 4.76 -12.12
N SER A 184 -10.73 3.77 -13.00
CA SER A 184 -9.79 2.67 -13.06
C SER A 184 -8.41 3.14 -13.57
N PRO A 185 -7.30 2.55 -13.09
CA PRO A 185 -5.94 2.90 -13.47
C PRO A 185 -5.71 3.09 -14.98
N GLY A 186 -6.22 2.19 -15.81
CA GLY A 186 -6.02 2.24 -17.27
C GLY A 186 -6.74 3.39 -17.98
N ALA A 187 -7.76 3.98 -17.36
CA ALA A 187 -8.37 5.23 -17.81
C ALA A 187 -7.68 6.45 -17.17
N ALA A 188 -7.03 6.24 -16.04
CA ALA A 188 -6.41 7.27 -15.22
C ALA A 188 -5.03 7.67 -15.73
N GLY A 189 -4.22 6.78 -16.33
CA GLY A 189 -2.89 7.11 -16.84
C GLY A 189 -2.04 5.89 -17.17
N ASP A 190 -0.73 6.10 -17.33
CA ASP A 190 0.23 5.03 -17.57
C ASP A 190 0.51 4.27 -16.27
N ILE A 191 0.43 2.94 -16.36
CA ILE A 191 0.64 2.04 -15.23
C ILE A 191 2.02 1.44 -15.37
N THR A 192 2.86 1.69 -14.38
CA THR A 192 4.20 1.13 -14.28
C THR A 192 4.25 0.15 -13.13
N VAL A 193 4.84 -1.01 -13.37
CA VAL A 193 5.17 -1.99 -12.33
C VAL A 193 6.67 -1.95 -12.16
N ASP A 194 7.13 -1.76 -10.92
CA ASP A 194 8.55 -1.74 -10.59
C ASP A 194 8.85 -2.72 -9.46
N TYR A 195 10.06 -3.25 -9.45
CA TYR A 195 10.53 -4.18 -8.43
C TYR A 195 12.05 -4.04 -8.28
N GLU A 196 12.49 -3.75 -7.06
CA GLU A 196 13.92 -3.55 -6.80
C GLU A 196 14.69 -4.89 -6.81
N HIS A 197 14.04 -5.96 -6.34
CA HIS A 197 14.68 -7.26 -6.12
C HIS A 197 13.74 -8.42 -6.54
N PRO A 198 13.53 -8.65 -7.85
CA PRO A 198 12.54 -9.60 -8.36
C PRO A 198 12.77 -11.05 -7.96
N ARG A 199 13.99 -11.39 -7.51
CA ARG A 199 14.31 -12.71 -6.98
C ARG A 199 13.91 -12.89 -5.51
N CYS A 200 13.67 -11.80 -4.78
CA CYS A 200 13.33 -11.81 -3.36
C CYS A 200 11.84 -11.51 -3.19
N TYR A 201 11.33 -10.56 -3.97
CA TYR A 201 9.94 -10.10 -3.95
C TYR A 201 9.50 -9.76 -5.38
N ASP A 202 8.27 -10.11 -5.73
CA ASP A 202 7.71 -9.82 -7.05
C ASP A 202 6.30 -9.23 -6.95
N ALA A 203 5.84 -8.70 -8.08
CA ALA A 203 4.46 -8.34 -8.30
C ALA A 203 4.04 -8.77 -9.71
N HIS A 204 2.91 -9.46 -9.81
CA HIS A 204 2.40 -10.02 -11.05
C HIS A 204 0.89 -9.83 -11.20
N THR A 205 0.44 -9.89 -12.45
CA THR A 205 -0.95 -9.73 -12.88
C THR A 205 -1.46 -8.32 -12.67
N VAL A 206 -1.23 -7.43 -13.62
CA VAL A 206 -1.83 -6.10 -13.61
C VAL A 206 -2.94 -6.09 -14.66
N GLY A 207 -4.20 -6.09 -14.23
CA GLY A 207 -5.31 -6.00 -15.17
C GLY A 207 -6.69 -6.31 -14.60
N ARG A 208 -7.69 -6.30 -15.49
CA ARG A 208 -9.04 -6.81 -15.22
C ARG A 208 -9.11 -8.25 -15.70
N LYS A 209 -9.27 -9.23 -14.81
CA LYS A 209 -9.64 -10.60 -15.21
C LYS A 209 -11.11 -10.83 -14.90
N GLU A 210 -11.91 -10.90 -15.97
CA GLU A 210 -13.35 -11.22 -15.91
C GLU A 210 -13.64 -12.54 -15.17
N LYS A 211 -12.67 -13.47 -15.13
CA LYS A 211 -12.80 -14.80 -14.51
C LYS A 211 -12.73 -14.81 -12.97
N LEU A 212 -12.31 -13.73 -12.31
CA LEU A 212 -12.30 -13.63 -10.83
C LEU A 212 -13.49 -12.83 -10.26
N GLY A 213 -14.42 -12.37 -11.11
CA GLY A 213 -15.59 -11.61 -10.69
C GLY A 213 -15.29 -10.14 -10.38
N ASN A 214 -15.89 -9.61 -9.30
CA ASN A 214 -15.92 -8.18 -8.93
C ASN A 214 -14.61 -7.65 -8.31
N TRP A 215 -13.44 -8.06 -8.84
CA TRP A 215 -12.12 -7.66 -8.34
C TRP A 215 -11.62 -6.34 -8.91
N GLY A 216 -12.33 -5.77 -9.89
CA GLY A 216 -11.90 -4.55 -10.57
C GLY A 216 -10.49 -4.68 -11.15
N TYR A 217 -9.73 -3.60 -11.07
CA TYR A 217 -8.30 -3.62 -11.34
C TYR A 217 -7.56 -4.20 -10.14
N TYR A 218 -6.64 -5.13 -10.36
CA TYR A 218 -5.95 -5.81 -9.26
C TYR A 218 -4.53 -6.22 -9.65
N PHE A 219 -3.74 -6.54 -8.63
CA PHE A 219 -2.47 -7.25 -8.76
C PHE A 219 -2.12 -8.07 -7.54
N PHE A 220 -1.29 -9.08 -7.74
CA PHE A 220 -0.68 -9.86 -6.67
C PHE A 220 0.77 -9.39 -6.44
N TYR A 221 1.23 -9.48 -5.20
CA TYR A 221 2.61 -9.17 -4.81
C TYR A 221 3.03 -10.05 -3.62
N GLY A 222 4.33 -10.14 -3.38
CA GLY A 222 4.88 -10.79 -2.21
C GLY A 222 6.22 -11.46 -2.48
N GLY A 223 6.71 -12.19 -1.50
CA GLY A 223 7.90 -13.01 -1.64
C GLY A 223 8.52 -13.35 -0.28
N PRO A 224 9.34 -14.40 -0.23
CA PRO A 224 9.91 -14.92 1.02
C PRO A 224 11.15 -14.16 1.50
N GLY A 225 11.62 -13.15 0.74
CA GLY A 225 12.93 -12.55 0.97
C GLY A 225 14.08 -13.50 0.60
N LYS A 226 15.18 -13.43 1.35
CA LYS A 226 16.33 -14.33 1.21
C LYS A 226 15.96 -15.76 1.58
N SER A 227 16.20 -16.69 0.65
CA SER A 227 15.99 -18.13 0.84
C SER A 227 17.10 -18.95 0.18
N ALA A 228 17.18 -20.25 0.48
CA ALA A 228 18.23 -21.12 -0.08
C ALA A 228 18.23 -21.18 -1.61
N ASP A 229 17.05 -21.08 -2.24
CA ASP A 229 16.86 -21.22 -3.68
C ASP A 229 16.69 -19.88 -4.42
N LYS A 230 16.46 -18.79 -3.69
CA LYS A 230 16.11 -17.47 -4.23
C LYS A 230 16.73 -16.36 -3.38
N CYS A 231 17.28 -15.34 -4.03
CA CYS A 231 17.83 -14.16 -3.35
C CYS A 231 19.02 -14.50 -2.42
N SER A 232 20.01 -15.24 -2.94
CA SER A 232 21.22 -15.68 -2.24
C SER A 232 22.38 -14.69 -2.32
#